data_AF-A0A8V0XNJ6-F1
#
_entry.id   AF-A0A8V0XNJ6-F1
#
_cell.length_a   1.000
_cell.length_b   1.000
_cell.length_c   1.000
_cell.angle_alpha   90.00
_cell.angle_beta   90.00
_cell.angle_gamma   90.00
#
_symmetry.space_group_name_H-M   'P 1'
#
loop_
_entity.id
_entity.type
_entity.pdbx_description
1 polymer ?
#
loop_
_entity_poly.entity_id
_entity_poly.type
_entity_poly.pdbx_seq_one_letter_code
_entity_poly.pdbx_strand_id
1 'polypeptide(L)'
;MGDEEEEDYMSDLFIKEDVRPGVPMVRRVREALQKEEKQKEANEKNRQKSVKEEEKERRDLVLSSALGNENKGFALLLKMGYKSGQALGKSGEGIVEPIPLNIKTGRSGLGHEEFKKRKAEEKLENYRQKLHMKKQANEQAADQFRIRFKNKQEERKMEGDLRKSQRACQQLDIQKMLRICLRTALETVLQIMTKAFLKKGVLDKYG
;
A
#
# COMPACT_ATOMS: atom_id res chain seq x y z
N MET A 1 -6.87 -20.07 -19.91
CA MET A 1 -6.94 -19.68 -18.48
C MET A 1 -7.09 -18.18 -18.50
N GLY A 2 -8.25 -17.69 -18.07
CA GLY A 2 -8.62 -16.28 -18.16
C GLY A 2 -7.88 -15.48 -17.10
N ASP A 3 -7.26 -14.39 -17.53
CA ASP A 3 -6.83 -13.32 -16.64
C ASP A 3 -8.10 -12.67 -16.08
N GLU A 4 -8.47 -13.01 -14.84
CA GLU A 4 -9.33 -12.16 -14.05
C GLU A 4 -8.53 -10.87 -13.82
N GLU A 5 -8.83 -9.84 -14.61
CA GLU A 5 -8.40 -8.48 -14.35
C GLU A 5 -8.87 -8.13 -12.94
N GLU A 6 -7.98 -8.26 -11.93
CA GLU A 6 -8.23 -7.82 -10.56
C GLU A 6 -8.69 -6.35 -10.65
N GLU A 7 -9.98 -6.12 -10.44
CA GLU A 7 -10.59 -4.80 -10.52
C GLU A 7 -9.80 -3.85 -9.64
N ASP A 8 -9.02 -2.96 -10.28
CA ASP A 8 -8.11 -2.04 -9.60
C ASP A 8 -8.88 -1.34 -8.48
N TYR A 9 -8.50 -1.66 -7.24
CA TYR A 9 -9.14 -1.23 -6.00
C TYR A 9 -9.15 0.30 -5.84
N MET A 10 -8.46 1.03 -6.72
CA MET A 10 -8.47 2.49 -6.81
C MET A 10 -9.03 3.03 -8.13
N SER A 11 -9.70 2.21 -8.93
CA SER A 11 -10.31 2.64 -10.18
C SER A 11 -11.46 3.62 -9.96
N ASP A 12 -11.62 4.53 -10.91
CA ASP A 12 -12.63 5.58 -10.94
C ASP A 12 -14.08 5.06 -10.79
N LEU A 13 -14.33 3.77 -11.04
CA LEU A 13 -15.62 3.12 -10.84
C LEU A 13 -16.05 3.13 -9.36
N PHE A 14 -15.11 3.03 -8.42
CA PHE A 14 -15.40 3.01 -6.97
C PHE A 14 -15.43 4.41 -6.33
N ILE A 15 -14.82 5.41 -6.97
CA ILE A 15 -14.68 6.77 -6.40
C ILE A 15 -15.77 7.74 -6.91
N LYS A 16 -16.37 7.48 -8.09
CA LYS A 16 -17.32 8.42 -8.72
C LYS A 16 -18.67 8.53 -8.04
N GLU A 17 -19.08 7.51 -7.29
CA GLU A 17 -20.39 7.50 -6.64
C GLU A 17 -20.25 7.85 -5.15
N ASP A 18 -20.70 9.04 -4.72
CA ASP A 18 -21.02 9.32 -3.30
C ASP A 18 -22.31 8.56 -2.92
N VAL A 19 -22.24 7.23 -2.98
CA VAL A 19 -23.30 6.34 -2.50
C VAL A 19 -23.04 6.02 -1.05
N ARG A 20 -23.42 6.95 -0.16
CA ARG A 20 -23.60 6.63 1.26
C ARG A 20 -24.69 5.55 1.36
N PRO A 21 -24.36 4.30 1.73
CA PRO A 21 -25.35 3.24 1.75
C PRO A 21 -26.49 3.60 2.71
N GLY A 22 -27.74 3.52 2.24
CA GLY A 22 -28.93 3.78 3.05
C GLY A 22 -29.39 5.23 3.12
N VAL A 23 -28.69 6.19 2.50
CA VAL A 23 -29.17 7.58 2.37
C VAL A 23 -29.50 7.87 0.91
N PRO A 24 -30.79 7.97 0.54
CA PRO A 24 -31.17 8.36 -0.81
C PRO A 24 -30.56 9.72 -1.16
N MET A 25 -29.91 9.81 -2.32
CA MET A 25 -29.42 11.07 -2.86
C MET A 25 -30.59 12.08 -2.97
N VAL A 26 -30.40 13.28 -2.41
CA VAL A 26 -31.41 14.35 -2.46
C VAL A 26 -31.76 14.64 -3.91
N ARG A 27 -33.06 14.74 -4.23
CA ARG A 27 -33.58 14.93 -5.60
C ARG A 27 -32.84 16.02 -6.39
N ARG A 28 -32.50 17.15 -5.75
CA ARG A 28 -31.75 18.26 -6.35
C ARG A 28 -30.34 17.87 -6.81
N VAL A 29 -29.65 17.02 -6.06
CA VAL A 29 -28.29 16.54 -6.38
C VAL A 29 -28.35 15.59 -7.58
N ARG A 30 -29.31 14.66 -7.59
CA ARG A 30 -29.54 13.76 -8.74
C ARG A 30 -29.88 14.53 -10.02
N GLU A 31 -30.78 15.50 -9.93
CA GLU A 31 -31.17 16.35 -11.06
C GLU A 31 -29.99 17.21 -11.57
N ALA A 32 -29.12 17.69 -10.67
CA ALA A 32 -27.92 18.44 -11.05
C ALA A 32 -26.90 17.57 -11.80
N LEU A 33 -26.62 16.36 -11.32
CA LEU A 33 -25.73 15.39 -11.98
C LEU A 33 -26.25 15.03 -13.38
N GLN A 34 -27.54 14.67 -13.50
CA GLN A 34 -28.14 14.36 -14.80
C GLN A 34 -28.10 15.56 -15.76
N LYS A 35 -28.27 16.77 -15.25
CA LYS A 35 -28.17 17.99 -16.05
C LYS A 35 -26.74 18.23 -16.52
N GLU A 36 -25.75 18.00 -15.65
CA GLU A 36 -24.33 18.11 -15.97
C GLU A 36 -23.90 17.06 -16.99
N GLU A 37 -24.34 15.80 -16.84
CA GLU A 37 -24.10 14.73 -17.82
C GLU A 37 -24.68 15.07 -19.19
N LYS A 38 -25.95 15.50 -19.23
CA LYS A 38 -26.59 15.93 -20.48
C LYS A 38 -25.89 17.15 -21.08
N GLN A 39 -25.41 18.08 -20.26
CA GLN A 39 -24.66 19.23 -20.71
C GLN A 39 -23.28 18.83 -21.27
N LYS A 40 -22.59 17.87 -20.64
CA LYS A 40 -21.32 17.30 -21.14
C LYS A 40 -21.54 16.58 -22.47
N GLU A 41 -22.56 15.73 -22.55
CA GLU A 41 -22.92 15.02 -23.77
C GLU A 41 -23.31 15.98 -24.91
N ALA A 42 -24.09 17.03 -24.60
CA ALA A 42 -24.43 18.06 -25.56
C ALA A 42 -23.19 18.89 -25.99
N ASN A 43 -22.27 19.17 -25.08
CA ASN A 43 -21.01 19.85 -25.38
C ASN A 43 -20.12 18.98 -26.28
N GLU A 44 -20.06 17.67 -26.04
CA GLU A 44 -19.32 16.72 -26.87
C GLU A 44 -19.91 16.60 -28.27
N LYS A 45 -21.24 16.51 -28.38
CA LYS A 45 -21.95 16.44 -29.68
C LYS A 45 -21.89 17.74 -30.48
N ASN A 46 -21.95 18.90 -29.81
CA ASN A 46 -21.87 20.21 -30.46
C ASN A 46 -20.43 20.69 -30.69
N ARG A 47 -19.43 19.93 -30.21
CA ARG A 47 -18.03 20.27 -30.46
C ARG A 47 -17.74 20.07 -31.95
N GLN A 48 -17.64 21.18 -32.67
CA GLN A 48 -17.09 21.16 -34.02
C GLN A 48 -15.64 20.65 -33.95
N LYS A 49 -15.34 19.65 -34.78
CA LYS A 49 -13.98 19.11 -34.88
C LYS A 49 -13.05 20.19 -35.42
N SER A 50 -11.81 20.17 -34.97
CA SER A 50 -10.81 21.06 -35.55
C SER A 50 -10.51 20.64 -36.99
N VAL A 51 -10.25 21.60 -37.89
CA VAL A 51 -9.83 21.32 -39.27
C VAL A 51 -8.67 20.31 -39.32
N LYS A 52 -7.76 20.34 -38.33
CA LYS A 52 -6.64 19.39 -38.21
C LYS A 52 -7.09 17.96 -37.91
N GLU A 53 -8.13 17.80 -37.10
CA GLU A 53 -8.69 16.50 -36.75
C GLU A 53 -9.43 15.91 -37.95
N GLU A 54 -10.23 16.73 -38.64
CA GLU A 54 -10.94 16.33 -39.86
C GLU A 54 -9.99 15.94 -41.01
N GLU A 55 -8.91 16.69 -41.23
CA GLU A 55 -7.91 16.33 -42.25
C GLU A 55 -7.23 14.99 -41.93
N LYS A 56 -6.93 14.74 -40.64
CA LYS A 56 -6.33 13.49 -40.20
C LYS A 56 -7.29 12.32 -40.42
N GLU A 57 -8.55 12.44 -39.99
CA GLU A 57 -9.56 11.41 -40.21
C GLU A 57 -9.74 11.12 -41.71
N ARG A 58 -9.82 12.16 -42.55
CA ARG A 58 -9.91 12.00 -44.01
C ARG A 58 -8.67 11.27 -44.56
N ARG A 59 -7.46 11.61 -44.10
CA ARG A 59 -6.23 10.94 -44.52
C ARG A 59 -6.23 9.48 -44.12
N ASP A 60 -6.60 9.16 -42.88
CA ASP A 60 -6.59 7.80 -42.34
C ASP A 60 -7.63 6.92 -43.06
N LEU A 61 -8.82 7.47 -43.34
CA LEU A 61 -9.85 6.80 -44.15
C LEU A 61 -9.34 6.47 -45.56
N VAL A 62 -8.71 7.44 -46.24
CA VAL A 62 -8.18 7.23 -47.59
C VAL A 62 -7.00 6.25 -47.61
N LEU A 63 -6.13 6.27 -46.60
CA LEU A 63 -5.03 5.31 -46.49
C LEU A 63 -5.51 3.88 -46.19
N SER A 64 -6.62 3.74 -45.44
CA SER A 64 -7.18 2.43 -45.08
C SER A 64 -7.95 1.75 -46.23
N SER A 65 -8.48 2.53 -47.18
CA SER A 65 -9.31 2.02 -48.27
C SER A 65 -8.47 1.75 -49.52
N ALA A 66 -8.57 0.53 -50.05
CA ALA A 66 -7.98 0.22 -51.36
C ALA A 66 -8.68 1.01 -52.48
N LEU A 67 -7.91 1.40 -53.50
CA LEU A 67 -8.47 2.11 -54.66
C LEU A 67 -9.49 1.22 -55.38
N GLY A 68 -10.72 1.71 -55.57
CA GLY A 68 -11.75 1.00 -56.30
C GLY A 68 -11.60 1.07 -57.83
N ASN A 69 -12.36 0.23 -58.53
CA ASN A 69 -12.37 0.13 -60.00
C ASN A 69 -12.89 1.40 -60.69
N GLU A 70 -13.64 2.23 -59.97
CA GLU A 70 -14.10 3.54 -60.42
C GLU A 70 -12.93 4.53 -60.60
N ASN A 71 -11.78 4.27 -59.99
CA ASN A 71 -10.61 5.11 -60.15
C ASN A 71 -9.95 4.86 -61.51
N LYS A 72 -9.88 5.91 -62.34
CA LYS A 72 -9.22 5.88 -63.66
C LYS A 72 -7.77 5.39 -63.59
N GLY A 73 -7.05 5.70 -62.50
CA GLY A 73 -5.68 5.24 -62.29
C GLY A 73 -5.59 3.73 -62.10
N PHE A 74 -6.53 3.15 -61.34
CA PHE A 74 -6.61 1.69 -61.15
C PHE A 74 -6.95 0.98 -62.46
N ALA A 75 -7.91 1.53 -63.24
CA ALA A 75 -8.25 1.01 -64.55
C ALA A 75 -7.08 1.01 -65.53
N LEU A 76 -6.20 2.02 -65.47
CA LEU A 76 -4.98 2.07 -66.27
C LEU A 76 -3.95 1.04 -65.80
N LEU A 77 -3.76 0.88 -64.50
CA LEU A 77 -2.87 -0.14 -63.94
C LEU A 77 -3.29 -1.54 -64.37
N LEU A 78 -4.58 -1.87 -64.28
CA LEU A 78 -5.12 -3.15 -64.77
C LEU A 78 -4.79 -3.39 -66.24
N LYS A 79 -4.93 -2.37 -67.11
CA LYS A 79 -4.58 -2.46 -68.53
C LYS A 79 -3.09 -2.68 -68.78
N MET A 80 -2.24 -2.22 -67.87
CA MET A 80 -0.78 -2.45 -67.92
C MET A 80 -0.37 -3.80 -67.32
N GLY A 81 -1.33 -4.65 -66.95
CA GLY A 81 -1.09 -5.99 -66.41
C GLY A 81 -0.96 -6.06 -64.89
N TYR A 82 -1.25 -4.97 -64.17
CA TYR A 82 -1.34 -4.99 -62.71
C TYR A 82 -2.51 -5.86 -62.25
N LYS A 83 -2.32 -6.63 -61.18
CA LYS A 83 -3.37 -7.39 -60.50
C LYS A 83 -3.56 -6.84 -59.09
N SER A 84 -4.81 -6.74 -58.63
CA SER A 84 -5.12 -6.27 -57.27
C SER A 84 -4.35 -7.06 -56.22
N GLY A 85 -3.57 -6.37 -55.38
CA GLY A 85 -2.76 -6.98 -54.32
C GLY A 85 -1.38 -7.48 -54.77
N GLN A 86 -1.01 -7.31 -56.04
CA GLN A 86 0.33 -7.64 -56.52
C GLN A 86 1.30 -6.49 -56.24
N ALA A 87 2.54 -6.82 -55.88
CA ALA A 87 3.65 -5.89 -55.82
C ALA A 87 4.09 -5.44 -57.23
N LEU A 88 4.51 -4.18 -57.36
CA LEU A 88 5.04 -3.64 -58.61
C LEU A 88 6.50 -4.07 -58.85
N GLY A 89 6.95 -4.02 -60.11
CA GLY A 89 8.33 -4.34 -60.51
C GLY A 89 8.46 -5.65 -61.30
N LYS A 90 9.61 -5.84 -61.98
CA LYS A 90 9.84 -6.97 -62.90
C LYS A 90 9.70 -8.35 -62.23
N SER A 91 10.14 -8.46 -60.98
CA SER A 91 10.04 -9.67 -60.15
C SER A 91 8.89 -9.62 -59.14
N GLY A 92 8.10 -8.53 -59.10
CA GLY A 92 7.08 -8.34 -58.06
C GLY A 92 7.65 -8.15 -56.65
N GLU A 93 8.81 -7.51 -56.52
CA GLU A 93 9.49 -7.28 -55.23
C GLU A 93 9.16 -5.90 -54.61
N GLY A 94 8.35 -5.09 -55.29
CA GLY A 94 7.95 -3.77 -54.81
C GLY A 94 7.08 -3.83 -53.55
N ILE A 95 6.98 -2.67 -52.88
CA ILE A 95 6.15 -2.53 -51.68
C ILE A 95 4.66 -2.59 -52.11
N VAL A 96 3.88 -3.45 -51.45
CA VAL A 96 2.43 -3.59 -51.68
C VAL A 96 1.64 -2.53 -50.91
N GLU A 97 2.09 -2.21 -49.70
CA GLU A 97 1.44 -1.24 -48.82
C GLU A 97 2.10 0.15 -48.93
N PRO A 98 1.31 1.24 -48.82
CA PRO A 98 1.88 2.58 -48.83
C PRO A 98 2.78 2.81 -47.60
N ILE A 99 3.83 3.61 -47.78
CA ILE A 99 4.77 3.95 -46.70
C ILE A 99 4.01 4.73 -45.60
N PRO A 100 4.09 4.30 -44.32
CA PRO A 100 3.44 5.00 -43.21
C PRO A 100 3.92 6.44 -43.08
N LEU A 101 2.98 7.37 -42.98
CA LEU A 101 3.28 8.80 -42.82
C LEU A 101 3.27 9.18 -41.34
N ASN A 102 4.41 9.67 -40.82
CA ASN A 102 4.48 10.27 -39.49
C ASN A 102 4.43 11.79 -39.58
N ILE A 103 3.26 12.37 -39.31
CA ILE A 103 3.03 13.82 -39.41
C ILE A 103 3.18 14.45 -38.04
N LYS A 104 4.20 15.30 -37.90
CA LYS A 104 4.40 16.09 -36.69
C LYS A 104 3.37 17.20 -36.60
N THR A 105 2.46 17.07 -35.65
CA THR A 105 1.41 18.08 -35.38
C THR A 105 1.88 19.20 -34.44
N GLY A 106 3.00 18.99 -33.73
CA GLY A 106 3.57 19.91 -32.75
C GLY A 106 4.78 20.72 -33.25
N ARG A 107 5.15 21.74 -32.46
CA ARG A 107 6.38 22.56 -32.67
C ARG A 107 7.60 22.03 -31.91
N SER A 108 7.49 20.84 -31.30
CA SER A 108 8.58 20.25 -30.54
C SER A 108 9.69 19.71 -31.44
N GLY A 109 10.93 19.78 -30.96
CA GLY A 109 12.09 19.22 -31.65
C GLY A 109 11.97 17.71 -31.89
N LEU A 110 12.72 17.21 -32.88
CA LEU A 110 12.97 15.77 -33.05
C LEU A 110 13.57 15.20 -31.75
N GLY A 111 13.07 14.05 -31.27
CA GLY A 111 13.51 13.40 -30.02
C GLY A 111 12.88 13.93 -28.72
N HIS A 112 12.05 14.98 -28.76
CA HIS A 112 11.44 15.53 -27.55
C HIS A 112 10.40 14.58 -26.90
N GLU A 113 9.69 13.79 -27.70
CA GLU A 113 8.71 12.82 -27.20
C GLU A 113 9.37 11.68 -26.42
N GLU A 114 10.50 11.17 -26.91
CA GLU A 114 11.29 10.16 -26.21
C GLU A 114 11.82 10.69 -24.88
N PHE A 115 12.30 11.93 -24.86
CA PHE A 115 12.72 12.57 -23.62
C PHE A 115 11.58 12.70 -22.61
N LYS A 116 10.38 13.09 -23.07
CA LYS A 116 9.18 13.15 -22.21
C LYS A 116 8.80 11.77 -21.69
N LYS A 117 8.80 10.75 -22.56
CA LYS A 117 8.48 9.37 -22.19
C LYS A 117 9.43 8.85 -21.12
N ARG A 118 10.75 8.99 -21.35
CA ARG A 118 11.77 8.61 -20.36
C ARG A 118 11.60 9.33 -19.02
N LYS A 119 11.33 10.64 -19.06
CA LYS A 119 11.11 11.42 -17.83
C LYS A 119 9.81 11.03 -17.11
N ALA A 120 8.78 10.59 -17.84
CA ALA A 120 7.54 10.10 -17.26
C ALA A 120 7.75 8.73 -16.59
N GLU A 121 8.47 7.83 -17.24
CA GLU A 121 8.83 6.51 -16.70
C GLU A 121 9.67 6.63 -15.42
N GLU A 122 10.71 7.49 -15.43
CA GLU A 122 11.54 7.75 -14.25
C GLU A 122 10.73 8.28 -13.06
N LYS A 123 9.76 9.17 -13.31
CA LYS A 123 8.86 9.68 -12.26
C LYS A 123 7.97 8.58 -11.70
N LEU A 124 7.44 7.71 -12.56
CA LEU A 124 6.59 6.60 -12.14
C LEU A 124 7.38 5.60 -11.29
N GLU A 125 8.61 5.27 -11.70
CA GLU A 125 9.48 4.37 -10.95
C GLU A 125 9.84 4.94 -9.57
N ASN A 126 10.23 6.22 -9.51
CA ASN A 126 10.46 6.92 -8.25
C ASN A 126 9.22 6.92 -7.33
N TYR A 127 8.03 7.06 -7.89
CA TYR A 127 6.78 6.98 -7.13
C TYR A 127 6.56 5.57 -6.55
N ARG A 128 6.78 4.52 -7.35
CA ARG A 128 6.70 3.12 -6.91
C ARG A 128 7.71 2.81 -5.79
N GLN A 129 8.95 3.26 -5.93
CA GLN A 129 9.98 3.08 -4.90
C GLN A 129 9.59 3.77 -3.58
N LYS A 130 9.09 5.01 -3.63
CA LYS A 130 8.63 5.74 -2.44
C LYS A 130 7.47 5.04 -1.74
N LEU A 131 6.52 4.48 -2.50
CA LEU A 131 5.41 3.70 -1.93
C LEU A 131 5.91 2.46 -1.22
N HIS A 132 6.85 1.72 -1.82
CA HIS A 132 7.42 0.51 -1.22
C HIS A 132 8.16 0.85 0.08
N MET A 133 8.99 1.89 0.08
CA MET A 133 9.70 2.36 1.26
C MET A 133 8.74 2.81 2.38
N LYS A 134 7.67 3.52 2.02
CA LYS A 134 6.64 3.93 2.99
C LYS A 134 5.89 2.74 3.58
N LYS A 135 5.56 1.74 2.77
CA LYS A 135 4.92 0.50 3.23
C LYS A 135 5.82 -0.26 4.21
N GLN A 136 7.08 -0.45 3.85
CA GLN A 136 8.06 -1.12 4.71
C GLN A 136 8.30 -0.35 6.02
N ALA A 137 8.43 0.98 5.97
CA ALA A 137 8.59 1.80 7.17
C ALA A 137 7.36 1.71 8.09
N ASN A 138 6.16 1.66 7.52
CA ASN A 138 4.93 1.51 8.29
C ASN A 138 4.83 0.12 8.95
N GLU A 139 5.21 -0.93 8.24
CA GLU A 139 5.26 -2.30 8.76
C GLU A 139 6.28 -2.43 9.91
N GLN A 140 7.50 -1.89 9.71
CA GLN A 140 8.51 -1.82 10.76
C GLN A 140 8.02 -1.03 11.99
N ALA A 141 7.31 0.08 11.79
CA ALA A 141 6.76 0.85 12.90
C ALA A 141 5.68 0.06 13.67
N ALA A 142 4.82 -0.67 12.96
CA ALA A 142 3.80 -1.52 13.58
C ALA A 142 4.44 -2.66 14.40
N ASP A 143 5.48 -3.31 13.87
CA ASP A 143 6.20 -4.37 14.58
C ASP A 143 6.92 -3.86 15.82
N GLN A 144 7.58 -2.69 15.72
CA GLN A 144 8.19 -2.04 16.87
C GLN A 144 7.18 -1.72 17.97
N PHE A 145 5.97 -1.29 17.61
CA PHE A 145 4.90 -1.05 18.59
C PHE A 145 4.49 -2.34 19.32
N ARG A 146 4.34 -3.44 18.59
CA ARG A 146 3.99 -4.76 19.17
C ARG A 146 5.07 -5.25 20.14
N ILE A 147 6.34 -5.10 19.77
CA ILE A 147 7.47 -5.48 20.62
C ILE A 147 7.49 -4.63 21.90
N ARG A 148 7.33 -3.30 21.79
CA ARG A 148 7.29 -2.41 22.96
C ARG A 148 6.17 -2.79 23.92
N PHE A 149 4.99 -3.14 23.39
CA PHE A 149 3.87 -3.57 24.21
C PHE A 149 4.17 -4.89 24.94
N LYS A 150 4.74 -5.87 24.24
CA LYS A 150 5.15 -7.16 24.82
C LYS A 150 6.19 -6.96 25.94
N ASN A 151 7.26 -6.23 25.66
CA ASN A 151 8.34 -5.98 26.62
C ASN A 151 7.82 -5.28 27.88
N LYS A 152 6.92 -4.30 27.73
CA LYS A 152 6.31 -3.60 28.86
C LYS A 152 5.50 -4.53 29.77
N GLN A 153 4.81 -5.51 29.19
CA GLN A 153 4.04 -6.49 29.96
C GLN A 153 4.96 -7.51 30.65
N GLU A 154 6.04 -7.93 29.98
CA GLU A 154 7.06 -8.80 30.56
C GLU A 154 7.78 -8.12 31.73
N GLU A 155 8.13 -6.85 31.58
CA GLU A 155 8.76 -6.04 32.64
C GLU A 155 7.86 -5.93 33.89
N ARG A 156 6.58 -5.62 33.71
CA ARG A 156 5.59 -5.60 34.81
C ARG A 156 5.46 -6.94 35.52
N LYS A 157 5.53 -8.04 34.77
CA LYS A 157 5.46 -9.39 35.34
C LYS A 157 6.71 -9.67 36.18
N MET A 158 7.90 -9.38 35.64
CA MET A 158 9.17 -9.53 36.36
C MET A 158 9.20 -8.69 37.64
N GLU A 159 8.75 -7.44 37.58
CA GLU A 159 8.67 -6.55 38.75
C GLU A 159 7.69 -7.10 39.81
N GLY A 160 6.54 -7.60 39.37
CA GLY A 160 5.55 -8.24 40.24
C GLY A 160 6.11 -9.49 40.94
N ASP A 161 6.82 -10.34 40.20
CA ASP A 161 7.44 -11.55 40.73
C ASP A 161 8.60 -11.23 41.68
N LEU A 162 9.41 -10.21 41.37
CA LEU A 162 10.44 -9.69 42.29
C LEU A 162 9.82 -9.22 43.61
N ARG A 163 8.75 -8.42 43.56
CA ARG A 163 8.10 -7.88 44.75
C ARG A 163 7.47 -8.98 45.63
N LYS A 164 6.85 -9.99 45.01
CA LYS A 164 6.33 -11.17 45.73
C LYS A 164 7.44 -11.94 46.41
N SER A 165 8.54 -12.18 45.69
CA SER A 165 9.71 -12.89 46.21
C SER A 165 10.32 -12.15 47.40
N GLN A 166 10.49 -10.82 47.30
CA GLN A 166 10.97 -9.98 48.40
C GLN A 166 10.07 -10.07 49.65
N ARG A 167 8.74 -10.00 49.47
CA ARG A 167 7.79 -10.12 50.59
C ARG A 167 7.86 -11.49 51.26
N ALA A 168 7.94 -12.56 50.47
CA ALA A 168 8.06 -13.93 50.99
C ALA A 168 9.35 -14.09 51.80
N CYS A 169 10.49 -13.60 51.29
CA CYS A 169 11.76 -13.59 52.03
C CYS A 169 11.65 -12.80 53.34
N GLN A 170 11.11 -11.58 53.30
CA GLN A 170 10.92 -10.75 54.50
C GLN A 170 10.06 -11.45 55.56
N GLN A 171 8.97 -12.09 55.15
CA GLN A 171 8.10 -12.81 56.07
C GLN A 171 8.82 -13.99 56.74
N LEU A 172 9.58 -14.77 55.95
CA LEU A 172 10.38 -15.88 56.46
C LEU A 172 11.47 -15.39 57.42
N ASP A 173 12.13 -14.28 57.11
CA ASP A 173 13.14 -13.67 57.96
C ASP A 173 12.55 -13.16 59.28
N ILE A 174 11.39 -12.48 59.26
CA ILE A 174 10.70 -12.03 60.47
C ILE A 174 10.33 -13.23 61.36
N GLN A 175 9.79 -14.30 60.77
CA GLN A 175 9.47 -15.52 61.53
C GLN A 175 10.71 -16.15 62.15
N LYS A 176 11.82 -16.21 61.40
CA LYS A 176 13.10 -16.74 61.90
C LYS A 176 13.65 -15.87 63.03
N MET A 177 13.60 -14.55 62.91
CA MET A 177 14.05 -13.60 63.94
C MET A 177 13.22 -13.73 65.22
N LEU A 178 11.89 -13.84 65.10
CA LEU A 178 11.00 -14.09 66.24
C LEU A 178 11.35 -15.40 66.96
N ARG A 179 11.56 -16.49 66.21
CA ARG A 179 11.95 -17.79 66.78
C ARG A 179 13.29 -17.71 67.53
N ILE A 180 14.27 -17.00 66.96
CA ILE A 180 15.59 -16.82 67.60
C ILE A 180 15.46 -15.97 68.88
N CYS A 181 14.71 -14.87 68.86
CA CYS A 181 14.50 -14.02 70.03
C CYS A 181 13.78 -14.77 71.16
N LEU A 182 12.74 -15.53 70.84
CA LEU A 182 12.03 -16.34 71.84
C LEU A 182 12.92 -17.44 72.43
N ARG A 183 13.72 -18.11 71.59
CA ARG A 183 14.66 -19.14 72.04
C ARG A 183 15.72 -18.55 72.98
N THR A 184 16.35 -17.45 72.58
CA THR A 184 17.38 -16.78 73.40
C THR A 184 16.80 -16.24 74.70
N ALA A 185 15.59 -15.67 74.69
CA ALA A 185 14.90 -15.24 75.90
C ALA A 185 14.64 -16.41 76.87
N LEU A 186 14.13 -17.54 76.38
CA LEU A 186 13.92 -18.73 77.20
C LEU A 186 15.23 -19.30 77.77
N GLU A 187 16.29 -19.36 76.95
CA GLU A 187 17.62 -19.81 77.39
C GLU A 187 18.17 -18.88 78.50
N THR A 188 18.02 -17.57 78.38
CA THR A 188 18.46 -16.62 79.41
C THR A 188 17.66 -16.75 80.71
N VAL A 189 16.33 -16.92 80.64
CA VAL A 189 15.50 -17.14 81.85
C VAL A 189 15.89 -18.44 82.54
N LEU A 190 16.09 -19.52 81.79
CA LEU A 190 16.54 -20.80 82.34
C LEU A 190 17.92 -20.68 83.01
N GLN A 191 18.86 -19.96 82.39
CA GLN A 191 20.17 -19.67 82.98
C GLN A 191 20.08 -18.85 84.27
N ILE A 192 19.19 -17.85 84.33
CA ILE A 192 18.97 -17.05 85.55
C ILE A 192 18.37 -17.93 86.65
N MET A 193 17.35 -18.73 86.33
CA MET A 193 16.68 -19.61 87.29
C MET A 193 17.61 -20.70 87.84
N THR A 194 18.43 -21.33 86.98
CA THR A 194 19.43 -22.32 87.41
C THR A 194 20.52 -21.70 88.28
N LYS A 195 21.03 -20.51 87.91
CA LYS A 195 21.97 -19.75 88.77
C LYS A 195 21.35 -19.37 90.11
N ALA A 196 20.09 -18.93 90.13
CA ALA A 196 19.38 -18.58 91.36
C ALA A 196 19.14 -19.80 92.26
N PHE A 197 18.80 -20.96 91.69
CA PHE A 197 18.63 -22.22 92.42
C PHE A 197 19.96 -22.70 93.03
N LEU A 198 21.05 -22.68 92.26
CA LEU A 198 22.39 -22.98 92.77
C LEU A 198 22.80 -22.01 93.89
N LYS A 199 22.49 -20.72 93.77
CA LYS A 199 22.77 -19.73 94.82
C LYS A 199 21.98 -20.00 96.11
N LYS A 200 20.69 -20.35 96.01
CA LYS A 200 19.88 -20.77 97.18
C LYS A 200 20.41 -22.05 97.84
N GLY A 201 20.69 -23.09 97.04
CA GLY A 201 21.24 -24.35 97.56
C GLY A 201 22.65 -24.23 98.17
N VAL A 202 23.41 -23.19 97.81
CA VAL A 202 24.66 -22.82 98.50
C VAL A 202 24.35 -22.11 99.81
N LEU A 203 23.41 -21.15 99.86
CA LEU A 203 23.03 -20.50 101.14
C LEU A 203 22.46 -21.49 102.17
N ASP A 204 21.64 -22.45 101.76
CA ASP A 204 21.05 -23.46 102.65
C ASP A 204 22.08 -24.47 103.20
N LYS A 205 23.30 -24.54 102.63
CA LYS A 205 24.41 -25.35 103.14
C LYS A 205 25.34 -24.60 104.10
N TYR A 206 25.22 -23.27 104.20
CA TYR A 206 26.12 -22.40 104.96
C TYR A 206 25.40 -21.45 105.94
N GLY A 207 24.12 -21.69 106.23
CA GLY A 207 23.34 -21.06 107.31
C GLY A 207 22.89 -22.10 108.32
#